data_AF-A0A284S024-F1
#
_entry.id   AF-A0A284S024-F1
#
_cell.length_a   1.000
_cell.length_b   1.000
_cell.length_c   1.000
_cell.angle_alpha   90.00
_cell.angle_beta   90.00
_cell.angle_gamma   90.00
#
_symmetry.space_group_name_H-M   'P 1'
#
loop_
_entity.id
_entity.type
_entity.pdbx_description
1 polymer ?
#
loop_
_entity_poly.entity_id
_entity_poly.type
_entity_poly.pdbx_seq_one_letter_code
_entity_poly.pdbx_strand_id
1 'polypeptide(L)'
;MTPEMLEPQAVVDQQRAPSSGYQVPTQQLPTSGFRLPLQGSSHSDLPPLYLAGQPIVNWPEYFIYFGSAICDKSVHPCKIEYNMRHLPSPCTVVLDNTVISHKGRYDLLQFNPDTMELVCVSEGRIPAGRRPIKGGYEEDGMPLYHGVGTHHNGHKIPGETSPRLGGCVYANDDNVHLATDHEILCAQTLLCVALNIIQLYRQVLEVMAEVYKMREDRK
;
A
#
# COMPACT_ATOMS: atom_id res chain seq x y z
N MET A 1 -55.47 12.16 -62.84
CA MET A 1 -55.39 11.34 -64.06
C MET A 1 -53.92 11.31 -64.45
N THR A 2 -53.28 10.14 -64.23
CA THR A 2 -51.91 9.73 -64.65
C THR A 2 -50.71 10.56 -64.09
N PRO A 3 -49.46 10.07 -64.15
CA PRO A 3 -48.74 9.45 -63.01
C PRO A 3 -47.28 9.97 -62.87
N GLU A 4 -46.51 9.50 -61.89
CA GLU A 4 -45.03 9.32 -61.94
C GLU A 4 -44.60 8.72 -60.56
N MET A 5 -44.30 7.42 -60.44
CA MET A 5 -43.03 6.71 -60.78
C MET A 5 -41.87 7.15 -59.85
N LEU A 6 -41.45 6.37 -58.84
CA LEU A 6 -40.60 5.15 -58.82
C LEU A 6 -39.29 5.52 -58.07
N GLU A 7 -39.00 4.95 -56.89
CA GLU A 7 -37.99 3.89 -56.65
C GLU A 7 -36.73 4.45 -55.91
N PRO A 8 -35.75 3.64 -55.42
CA PRO A 8 -35.80 2.75 -54.26
C PRO A 8 -34.64 2.98 -53.25
N GLN A 9 -34.58 2.09 -52.25
CA GLN A 9 -33.63 1.95 -51.14
C GLN A 9 -32.13 2.06 -51.51
N ALA A 10 -31.35 2.69 -50.62
CA ALA A 10 -29.89 2.55 -50.50
C ALA A 10 -29.59 1.98 -49.10
N VAL A 11 -29.13 0.73 -49.00
CA VAL A 11 -27.73 0.28 -48.96
C VAL A 11 -27.03 0.62 -47.63
N VAL A 12 -26.68 -0.46 -46.93
CA VAL A 12 -25.90 -0.58 -45.71
C VAL A 12 -24.54 0.10 -45.87
N ASP A 13 -24.23 1.07 -45.01
CA ASP A 13 -22.86 1.57 -44.85
C ASP A 13 -22.33 1.19 -43.46
N GLN A 14 -21.31 0.33 -43.47
CA GLN A 14 -20.53 -0.07 -42.31
C GLN A 14 -19.70 1.11 -41.83
N GLN A 15 -20.18 1.82 -40.80
CA GLN A 15 -19.33 2.77 -40.08
C GLN A 15 -18.40 2.04 -39.11
N ARG A 16 -17.15 1.95 -39.60
CA ARG A 16 -15.89 1.69 -38.89
C ARG A 16 -15.89 2.26 -37.47
N ALA A 17 -15.81 1.39 -36.47
CA ALA A 17 -15.59 1.77 -35.08
C ALA A 17 -14.18 2.41 -34.92
N PRO A 18 -14.02 3.46 -34.09
CA PRO A 18 -12.71 3.96 -33.70
C PRO A 18 -12.05 2.94 -32.76
N SER A 19 -10.80 2.60 -33.06
CA SER A 19 -9.94 1.80 -32.20
C SER A 19 -9.70 2.53 -30.88
N SER A 20 -10.43 2.15 -29.83
CA SER A 20 -10.12 2.58 -28.46
C SER A 20 -8.80 1.91 -28.04
N GLY A 21 -7.73 2.69 -28.03
CA GLY A 21 -6.49 2.28 -27.37
C GLY A 21 -6.78 2.00 -25.90
N TYR A 22 -6.73 0.74 -25.50
CA TYR A 22 -6.78 0.35 -24.10
C TYR A 22 -5.48 0.81 -23.43
N GLN A 23 -5.51 1.98 -22.79
CA GLN A 23 -4.47 2.34 -21.84
C GLN A 23 -4.70 1.54 -20.55
N VAL A 24 -3.87 0.54 -20.31
CA VAL A 24 -3.79 -0.13 -19.01
C VAL A 24 -3.13 0.84 -18.02
N PRO A 25 -3.80 1.27 -16.94
CA PRO A 25 -3.19 2.19 -15.98
C PRO A 25 -2.02 1.50 -15.27
N THR A 26 -0.81 2.06 -15.37
CA THR A 26 0.32 1.70 -14.52
C THR A 26 0.06 2.24 -13.12
N GLN A 27 -0.51 1.41 -12.24
CA GLN A 27 -0.82 1.80 -10.87
C GLN A 27 0.48 1.96 -10.06
N GLN A 28 0.95 3.20 -9.91
CA GLN A 28 2.02 3.53 -8.97
C GLN A 28 1.54 3.26 -7.53
N LEU A 29 2.41 2.71 -6.69
CA LEU A 29 2.10 2.49 -5.27
C LEU A 29 1.69 3.83 -4.63
N PRO A 30 0.50 3.91 -3.98
CA PRO A 30 0.07 5.12 -3.28
C PRO A 30 1.07 5.51 -2.19
N THR A 31 1.12 6.80 -1.84
CA THR A 31 2.01 7.31 -0.77
C THR A 31 1.81 6.61 0.58
N SER A 32 0.60 6.13 0.83
CA SER A 32 0.24 5.40 2.05
C SER A 32 0.20 3.88 1.86
N GLY A 33 0.55 3.36 0.68
CA GLY A 33 0.39 1.95 0.31
C GLY A 33 -1.08 1.52 0.13
N PHE A 34 -1.29 0.24 -0.19
CA PHE A 34 -2.62 -0.38 -0.26
C PHE A 34 -3.11 -0.76 1.13
N ARG A 35 -4.38 -0.47 1.42
CA ARG A 35 -4.97 -0.55 2.75
C ARG A 35 -6.23 -1.39 2.77
N LEU A 36 -6.35 -2.26 3.77
CA LEU A 36 -7.59 -2.95 4.08
C LEU A 36 -8.23 -2.29 5.30
N PRO A 37 -9.41 -1.67 5.16
CA PRO A 37 -10.11 -1.07 6.29
C PRO A 37 -10.65 -2.16 7.20
N LEU A 38 -10.35 -2.05 8.49
CA LEU A 38 -10.78 -2.94 9.55
C LEU A 38 -11.52 -2.15 10.62
N GLN A 39 -12.43 -2.81 11.30
CA GLN A 39 -13.25 -2.20 12.33
C GLN A 39 -13.44 -3.17 13.50
N GLY A 40 -13.55 -2.59 14.69
CA GLY A 40 -13.87 -3.32 15.91
C GLY A 40 -12.62 -3.75 16.67
N SER A 41 -12.86 -4.46 17.76
CA SER A 41 -11.81 -4.97 18.64
C SER A 41 -11.69 -6.49 18.60
N SER A 42 -12.43 -7.16 17.72
CA SER A 42 -12.45 -8.62 17.67
C SER A 42 -11.37 -9.16 16.73
N HIS A 43 -10.62 -10.14 17.22
CA HIS A 43 -9.68 -10.91 16.40
C HIS A 43 -10.38 -11.76 15.32
N SER A 44 -11.69 -12.02 15.46
CA SER A 44 -12.48 -12.72 14.44
C SER A 44 -12.71 -11.91 13.17
N ASP A 45 -12.55 -10.59 13.25
CA ASP A 45 -12.88 -9.66 12.16
C ASP A 45 -11.65 -9.39 11.28
N LEU A 46 -10.50 -9.95 11.66
CA LEU A 46 -9.28 -9.89 10.88
C LEU A 46 -9.44 -10.69 9.58
N PRO A 47 -8.96 -10.16 8.44
CA PRO A 47 -9.09 -10.86 7.17
C PRO A 47 -8.25 -12.14 7.16
N PRO A 48 -8.61 -13.11 6.31
CA PRO A 48 -7.75 -14.27 6.05
C PRO A 48 -6.32 -13.85 5.70
N LEU A 49 -5.33 -14.62 6.15
CA LEU A 49 -3.90 -14.28 6.02
C LEU A 49 -3.46 -13.98 4.57
N TYR A 50 -4.06 -14.64 3.57
CA TYR A 50 -3.74 -14.40 2.16
C TYR A 50 -4.12 -12.98 1.68
N LEU A 51 -5.02 -12.27 2.37
CA LEU A 51 -5.35 -10.88 2.11
C LEU A 51 -4.50 -9.90 2.93
N ALA A 52 -3.93 -10.33 4.06
CA ALA A 52 -3.18 -9.47 4.98
C ALA A 52 -1.80 -9.03 4.42
N GLY A 53 -1.35 -9.62 3.31
CA GLY A 53 0.01 -9.43 2.82
C GLY A 53 1.02 -10.20 3.66
N GLN A 54 2.29 -9.80 3.60
CA GLN A 54 3.34 -10.46 4.38
C GLN A 54 3.47 -9.83 5.77
N PRO A 55 3.53 -10.64 6.86
CA PRO A 55 3.79 -10.11 8.19
C PRO A 55 5.23 -9.62 8.33
N ILE A 56 5.43 -8.64 9.20
CA ILE A 56 6.76 -8.12 9.58
C ILE A 56 7.42 -9.03 10.60
N VAL A 57 6.61 -9.56 11.51
CA VAL A 57 7.03 -10.60 12.46
C VAL A 57 6.23 -11.86 12.17
N ASN A 58 6.95 -12.94 11.89
CA ASN A 58 6.39 -14.25 11.63
C ASN A 58 6.86 -15.23 12.70
N TRP A 59 6.17 -15.28 13.83
CA TRP A 59 6.46 -16.25 14.90
C TRP A 59 5.45 -17.40 14.86
N PRO A 60 5.80 -18.57 15.41
CA PRO A 60 4.93 -19.76 15.33
C PRO A 60 3.53 -19.54 15.91
N GLU A 61 3.41 -18.67 16.91
CA GLU A 61 2.17 -18.46 17.66
C GLU A 61 1.36 -17.24 17.19
N TYR A 62 2.01 -16.26 16.56
CA TYR A 62 1.37 -15.03 16.16
C TYR A 62 2.15 -14.28 15.07
N PHE A 63 1.44 -13.37 14.40
CA PHE A 63 1.98 -12.56 13.33
C PHE A 63 1.76 -11.08 13.64
N ILE A 64 2.72 -10.23 13.30
CA ILE A 64 2.57 -8.79 13.43
C ILE A 64 2.60 -8.13 12.06
N TYR A 65 1.58 -7.32 11.78
CA TYR A 65 1.45 -6.53 10.56
C TYR A 65 1.50 -5.03 10.87
N PHE A 66 1.82 -4.24 9.84
CA PHE A 66 1.67 -2.80 9.88
C PHE A 66 0.20 -2.40 9.83
N GLY A 67 -0.17 -1.42 10.64
CA GLY A 67 -1.50 -0.83 10.64
C GLY A 67 -1.49 0.68 10.82
N SER A 68 -2.63 1.30 10.57
CA SER A 68 -2.85 2.72 10.85
C SER A 68 -4.13 2.87 11.66
N ALA A 69 -4.02 3.21 12.95
CA ALA A 69 -5.17 3.46 13.80
C ALA A 69 -5.76 4.84 13.50
N ILE A 70 -7.07 4.90 13.29
CA ILE A 70 -7.78 6.15 13.05
C ILE A 70 -8.28 6.67 14.40
N CYS A 71 -7.70 7.77 14.85
CA CYS A 71 -8.08 8.52 16.04
C CYS A 71 -8.96 9.71 15.64
N ASP A 72 -9.44 10.49 16.60
CA ASP A 72 -10.40 11.59 16.36
C ASP A 72 -9.88 12.61 15.32
N LYS A 73 -8.67 13.13 15.54
CA LYS A 73 -8.05 14.16 14.70
C LYS A 73 -6.71 13.78 14.11
N SER A 74 -6.31 12.53 14.29
CA SER A 74 -5.01 12.02 13.89
C SER A 74 -5.12 10.58 13.39
N VAL A 75 -4.10 10.14 12.67
CA VAL A 75 -3.94 8.74 12.27
C VAL A 75 -2.54 8.32 12.68
N HIS A 76 -2.42 7.24 13.43
CA HIS A 76 -1.14 6.81 13.98
C HIS A 76 -0.76 5.43 13.43
N PRO A 77 0.48 5.25 12.94
CA PRO A 77 1.01 3.92 12.70
C PRO A 77 0.88 3.04 13.94
N CYS A 78 0.40 1.81 13.75
CA CYS A 78 0.12 0.86 14.81
C CYS A 78 0.61 -0.53 14.40
N LYS A 79 0.67 -1.45 15.38
CA LYS A 79 0.89 -2.87 15.11
C LYS A 79 -0.44 -3.61 15.17
N ILE A 80 -0.64 -4.54 14.23
CA ILE A 80 -1.79 -5.45 14.19
C ILE A 80 -1.31 -6.85 14.56
N GLU A 81 -1.76 -7.35 15.69
CA GLU A 81 -1.29 -8.57 16.36
C GLU A 81 -2.25 -9.73 16.09
N TYR A 82 -2.02 -10.45 14.99
CA TYR A 82 -2.80 -11.61 14.61
C TYR A 82 -2.62 -12.76 15.58
N ASN A 83 -3.72 -13.44 15.92
CA ASN A 83 -3.77 -14.62 16.79
C ASN A 83 -3.43 -14.39 18.27
N MET A 84 -3.19 -13.14 18.70
CA MET A 84 -3.01 -12.79 20.10
C MET A 84 -4.35 -12.62 20.84
N ARG A 85 -5.09 -13.71 21.02
CA ARG A 85 -6.47 -13.69 21.56
C ARG A 85 -6.60 -13.17 23.00
N HIS A 86 -5.49 -13.06 23.74
CA HIS A 86 -5.49 -12.48 25.08
C HIS A 86 -5.54 -10.95 25.06
N LEU A 87 -5.23 -10.32 23.93
CA LEU A 87 -5.31 -8.86 23.79
C LEU A 87 -6.76 -8.41 23.61
N PRO A 88 -7.18 -7.30 24.27
CA PRO A 88 -8.54 -6.75 24.14
C PRO A 88 -8.91 -6.29 22.72
N SER A 89 -7.90 -5.99 21.90
CA SER A 89 -8.01 -5.63 20.49
C SER A 89 -6.76 -6.11 19.75
N PRO A 90 -6.85 -6.52 18.47
CA PRO A 90 -5.67 -6.81 17.67
C PRO A 90 -4.86 -5.57 17.29
N CYS A 91 -5.44 -4.36 17.39
CA CYS A 91 -4.78 -3.12 17.01
C CYS A 91 -4.18 -2.44 18.24
N THR A 92 -2.85 -2.36 18.31
CA THR A 92 -2.11 -1.68 19.37
C THR A 92 -1.37 -0.47 18.82
N VAL A 93 -1.65 0.71 19.37
CA VAL A 93 -1.10 1.99 18.93
C VAL A 93 -0.47 2.73 20.10
N VAL A 94 0.59 3.49 19.83
CA VAL A 94 1.10 4.48 20.77
C VAL A 94 0.43 5.82 20.46
N LEU A 95 -0.20 6.43 21.46
CA LEU A 95 -0.80 7.76 21.36
C LEU A 95 -0.50 8.50 22.66
N ASP A 96 -0.03 9.75 22.55
CA ASP A 96 0.33 10.59 23.69
C ASP A 96 1.25 9.85 24.70
N ASN A 97 2.26 9.16 24.15
CA ASN A 97 3.23 8.37 24.91
C ASN A 97 2.60 7.27 25.79
N THR A 98 1.42 6.77 25.39
CA THR A 98 0.68 5.70 26.06
C THR A 98 0.37 4.56 25.09
N VAL A 99 0.46 3.32 25.55
CA VAL A 99 0.03 2.14 24.77
C VAL A 99 -1.48 2.00 24.86
N ILE A 100 -2.15 1.94 23.71
CA ILE A 100 -3.61 1.82 23.61
C ILE A 100 -3.97 0.59 22.77
N SER A 101 -4.75 -0.31 23.35
CA SER A 101 -5.50 -1.32 22.58
C SER A 101 -6.68 -0.63 21.87
N HIS A 102 -6.45 -0.17 20.65
CA HIS A 102 -7.39 0.62 19.86
C HIS A 102 -8.61 -0.20 19.46
N LYS A 103 -9.81 0.27 19.81
CA LYS A 103 -11.08 -0.43 19.53
C LYS A 103 -11.85 0.16 18.35
N GLY A 104 -11.31 1.22 17.75
CA GLY A 104 -11.95 1.96 16.66
C GLY A 104 -11.67 1.35 15.29
N ARG A 105 -11.77 2.19 14.26
CA ARG A 105 -11.37 1.83 12.90
C ARG A 105 -9.85 1.90 12.76
N TYR A 106 -9.28 0.98 12.02
CA TYR A 106 -7.87 0.98 11.66
C TYR A 106 -7.69 0.34 10.29
N ASP A 107 -6.62 0.68 9.60
CA ASP A 107 -6.34 0.17 8.26
C ASP A 107 -5.08 -0.68 8.28
N LEU A 108 -5.20 -1.96 7.87
CA LEU A 108 -4.04 -2.84 7.68
C LEU A 108 -3.28 -2.42 6.42
N LEU A 109 -1.96 -2.28 6.52
CA LEU A 109 -1.08 -2.10 5.36
C LEU A 109 -0.67 -3.46 4.80
N GLN A 110 -0.99 -3.70 3.53
CA GLN A 110 -0.54 -4.90 2.84
C GLN A 110 0.94 -4.73 2.46
N PHE A 111 1.83 -5.15 3.36
CA PHE A 111 3.27 -5.13 3.09
C PHE A 111 3.61 -6.10 1.96
N ASN A 112 4.35 -5.59 0.97
CA ASN A 112 4.82 -6.35 -0.18
C ASN A 112 6.32 -6.08 -0.41
N PRO A 113 7.20 -7.08 -0.23
CA PRO A 113 8.65 -6.91 -0.37
C PRO A 113 9.12 -6.65 -1.81
N ASP A 114 8.26 -6.79 -2.83
CA ASP A 114 8.61 -6.45 -4.22
C ASP A 114 8.42 -4.94 -4.49
N THR A 115 7.69 -4.25 -3.64
CA THR A 115 7.34 -2.83 -3.84
C THR A 115 7.68 -1.95 -2.65
N MET A 116 8.02 -2.55 -1.51
CA MET A 116 8.35 -1.88 -0.27
C MET A 116 9.63 -2.49 0.33
N GLU A 117 10.38 -1.69 1.08
CA GLU A 117 11.60 -2.10 1.74
C GLU A 117 11.75 -1.39 3.09
N LEU A 118 12.35 -2.09 4.06
CA LEU A 118 12.76 -1.51 5.33
C LEU A 118 14.17 -0.94 5.18
N VAL A 119 14.33 0.35 5.46
CA VAL A 119 15.61 1.06 5.32
C VAL A 119 16.11 1.46 6.69
N CYS A 120 17.31 1.01 7.07
CA CYS A 120 17.95 1.42 8.31
C CYS A 120 18.24 2.92 8.31
N VAL A 121 17.84 3.59 9.38
CA VAL A 121 18.03 5.02 9.63
C VAL A 121 18.25 5.24 11.12
N SER A 122 18.66 6.46 11.46
CA SER A 122 18.83 6.88 12.85
C SER A 122 18.17 8.24 13.10
N GLU A 123 17.83 8.51 14.35
CA GLU A 123 17.38 9.83 14.83
C GLU A 123 16.15 10.39 14.09
N GLY A 124 15.22 9.51 13.70
CA GLY A 124 14.00 9.88 12.96
C GLY A 124 14.24 10.39 11.54
N ARG A 125 15.45 10.25 10.99
CA ARG A 125 15.81 10.79 9.67
C ARG A 125 15.07 10.08 8.54
N ILE A 126 14.66 10.86 7.55
CA ILE A 126 14.15 10.34 6.28
C ILE A 126 15.34 10.05 5.35
N PRO A 127 15.46 8.82 4.80
CA PRO A 127 16.60 8.46 3.97
C PRO A 127 16.56 9.21 2.64
N ALA A 128 17.68 9.85 2.27
CA ALA A 128 17.77 10.66 1.07
C ALA A 128 17.45 9.84 -0.20
N GLY A 129 16.64 10.43 -1.09
CA GLY A 129 16.24 9.78 -2.35
C GLY A 129 15.27 8.61 -2.20
N ARG A 130 14.81 8.30 -0.99
CA ARG A 130 13.77 7.29 -0.74
C ARG A 130 12.42 7.96 -0.52
N ARG A 131 11.34 7.18 -0.71
CA ARG A 131 9.97 7.61 -0.47
C ARG A 131 9.35 6.80 0.68
N PRO A 132 9.31 7.33 1.91
CA PRO A 132 8.67 6.66 3.04
C PRO A 132 7.17 6.41 2.80
N ILE A 133 6.66 5.30 3.33
CA ILE A 133 5.23 4.98 3.32
C ILE A 133 4.57 5.74 4.48
N LYS A 134 3.69 6.68 4.14
CA LYS A 134 2.91 7.45 5.13
C LYS A 134 1.96 6.50 5.85
N GLY A 135 2.09 6.43 7.17
CA GLY A 135 1.20 5.68 8.04
C GLY A 135 0.11 6.53 8.66
N GLY A 136 0.28 7.84 8.70
CA GLY A 136 -0.74 8.73 9.23
C GLY A 136 -0.22 10.14 9.41
N TYR A 137 -0.80 10.86 10.37
CA TYR A 137 -0.49 12.25 10.67
C TYR A 137 -0.92 12.61 12.10
N GLU A 138 -0.21 13.56 12.72
CA GLU A 138 -0.60 14.19 13.98
C GLU A 138 -1.74 15.22 13.78
N GLU A 139 -2.35 15.73 14.86
CA GLU A 139 -3.45 16.72 14.79
C GLU A 139 -3.08 17.99 14.00
N ASP A 140 -1.80 18.39 14.00
CA ASP A 140 -1.29 19.54 13.22
C ASP A 140 -1.02 19.20 11.74
N GLY A 141 -1.29 17.98 11.31
CA GLY A 141 -1.11 17.49 9.95
C GLY A 141 0.30 16.97 9.64
N MET A 142 1.24 17.02 10.59
CA MET A 142 2.60 16.53 10.38
C MET A 142 2.59 15.02 10.10
N PRO A 143 3.31 14.55 9.06
CA PRO A 143 3.23 13.16 8.63
C PRO A 143 3.94 12.21 9.60
N LEU A 144 3.30 11.07 9.84
CA LEU A 144 3.86 9.92 10.54
C LEU A 144 4.10 8.78 9.55
N TYR A 145 5.22 8.08 9.71
CA TYR A 145 5.65 6.98 8.84
C TYR A 145 5.71 5.67 9.60
N HIS A 146 5.58 4.56 8.87
CA HIS A 146 5.76 3.22 9.43
C HIS A 146 7.23 2.99 9.76
N GLY A 147 7.51 2.76 11.05
CA GLY A 147 8.83 2.42 11.56
C GLY A 147 8.86 1.01 12.14
N VAL A 148 10.06 0.46 12.29
CA VAL A 148 10.32 -0.78 13.04
C VAL A 148 11.49 -0.55 13.98
N GLY A 149 11.22 -0.66 15.28
CA GLY A 149 12.24 -0.66 16.32
C GLY A 149 12.76 -2.07 16.57
N THR A 150 14.05 -2.21 16.86
CA THR A 150 14.60 -3.46 17.40
C THR A 150 14.61 -3.36 18.92
N HIS A 151 13.89 -4.26 19.58
CA HIS A 151 13.84 -4.35 21.04
C HIS A 151 15.11 -5.02 21.60
N HIS A 152 15.34 -4.91 22.91
CA HIS A 152 16.59 -5.39 23.55
C HIS A 152 16.83 -6.91 23.39
N ASN A 153 15.77 -7.67 23.17
CA ASN A 153 15.80 -9.12 22.88
C ASN A 153 15.99 -9.44 21.38
N GLY A 154 16.25 -8.42 20.54
CA GLY A 154 16.43 -8.56 19.09
C GLY A 154 15.12 -8.62 18.29
N HIS A 155 13.96 -8.55 18.96
CA HIS A 155 12.67 -8.59 18.26
C HIS A 155 12.39 -7.28 17.53
N LYS A 156 11.96 -7.40 16.27
CA LYS A 156 11.50 -6.27 15.46
C LYS A 156 10.05 -5.95 15.79
N ILE A 157 9.74 -4.71 16.10
CA ILE A 157 8.40 -4.29 16.51
C ILE A 157 7.96 -3.07 15.68
N PRO A 158 6.87 -3.17 14.92
CA PRO A 158 6.29 -2.03 14.22
C PRO A 158 5.87 -0.90 15.15
N GLY A 159 6.04 0.33 14.68
CA GLY A 159 5.66 1.54 15.37
C GLY A 159 5.59 2.73 14.43
N GLU A 160 5.69 3.92 15.00
CA GLU A 160 5.66 5.18 14.27
C GLU A 160 7.02 5.87 14.29
N THR A 161 7.38 6.53 13.20
CA THR A 161 8.59 7.34 13.11
C THR A 161 8.31 8.64 12.35
N SER A 162 9.00 9.70 12.75
CA SER A 162 9.04 10.97 12.04
C SER A 162 10.30 11.74 12.45
N PRO A 163 10.70 12.77 11.68
CA PRO A 163 11.80 13.65 12.07
C PRO A 163 11.60 14.32 13.44
N ARG A 164 10.35 14.47 13.92
CA ARG A 164 10.05 15.09 15.22
C ARG A 164 10.22 14.13 16.39
N LEU A 165 10.06 12.82 16.16
CA LEU A 165 10.11 11.81 17.20
C LEU A 165 11.55 11.41 17.57
N GLY A 166 12.54 11.75 16.74
CA GLY A 166 13.94 11.40 16.98
C GLY A 166 14.25 9.89 16.92
N GLY A 167 13.32 9.08 16.38
CA GLY A 167 13.46 7.63 16.26
C GLY A 167 12.12 6.96 15.94
N CYS A 168 12.08 5.64 16.09
CA CYS A 168 10.85 4.86 16.05
C CYS A 168 10.28 4.70 17.45
N VAL A 169 9.06 5.18 17.67
CA VAL A 169 8.27 4.95 18.88
C VAL A 169 7.42 3.70 18.67
N TYR A 170 7.50 2.73 19.58
CA TYR A 170 6.78 1.47 19.47
C TYR A 170 6.33 0.93 20.83
N ALA A 171 5.32 0.06 20.81
CA ALA A 171 4.79 -0.59 22.00
C ALA A 171 5.32 -2.03 22.12
N ASN A 172 5.95 -2.34 23.25
CA ASN A 172 6.22 -3.70 23.67
C ASN A 172 5.56 -3.94 25.04
N ASP A 173 4.67 -4.94 25.08
CA ASP A 173 3.74 -5.11 26.20
C ASP A 173 2.99 -3.79 26.49
N ASP A 174 2.88 -3.39 27.75
CA ASP A 174 2.23 -2.15 28.18
C ASP A 174 3.18 -0.93 28.19
N ASN A 175 4.37 -1.05 27.61
CA ASN A 175 5.40 0.00 27.66
C ASN A 175 5.67 0.62 26.29
N VAL A 176 5.88 1.94 26.31
CA VAL A 176 6.34 2.72 25.16
C VAL A 176 7.86 2.75 25.12
N HIS A 177 8.43 2.50 23.96
CA HIS A 177 9.87 2.50 23.73
C HIS A 177 10.23 3.41 22.55
N LEU A 178 11.43 3.99 22.61
CA LEU A 178 12.05 4.74 21.53
C LEU A 178 13.30 4.00 21.05
N ALA A 179 13.35 3.65 19.78
CA ALA A 179 14.57 3.18 19.10
C ALA A 179 15.12 4.30 18.22
N THR A 180 16.28 4.85 18.60
CA THR A 180 16.97 5.88 17.80
C THR A 180 17.45 5.29 16.48
N ASP A 181 18.09 4.13 16.52
CA ASP A 181 18.42 3.31 15.35
C ASP A 181 17.24 2.40 15.04
N HIS A 182 16.65 2.57 13.86
CA HIS A 182 15.41 1.89 13.47
C HIS A 182 15.35 1.71 11.96
N GLU A 183 14.34 0.96 11.50
CA GLU A 183 14.03 0.87 10.08
C GLU A 183 12.81 1.73 9.77
N ILE A 184 12.81 2.41 8.63
CA ILE A 184 11.64 3.12 8.08
C ILE A 184 11.17 2.42 6.81
N LEU A 185 9.87 2.18 6.69
CA LEU A 185 9.29 1.54 5.52
C LEU A 185 9.25 2.53 4.34
N CYS A 186 9.89 2.16 3.23
CA CYS A 186 9.95 2.95 2.01
C CYS A 186 9.37 2.19 0.81
N ALA A 187 8.88 2.93 -0.18
CA ALA A 187 8.56 2.37 -1.49
C ALA A 187 9.86 2.10 -2.28
N GLN A 188 9.99 0.90 -2.84
CA GLN A 188 11.11 0.55 -3.71
C GLN A 188 11.05 1.36 -5.00
N THR A 189 12.02 2.27 -5.16
CA THR A 189 12.00 3.21 -6.29
C THR A 189 12.62 2.60 -7.55
N LEU A 190 13.64 1.74 -7.42
CA LEU A 190 14.34 1.13 -8.56
C LEU A 190 13.52 0.02 -9.25
N LEU A 191 12.85 -0.84 -8.48
CA LEU A 191 12.05 -1.92 -9.07
C LEU A 191 10.81 -1.36 -9.79
N CYS A 192 10.15 -0.36 -9.22
CA CYS A 192 9.03 0.30 -9.89
C CYS A 192 9.46 0.93 -11.22
N VAL A 193 10.62 1.60 -11.28
CA VAL A 193 11.13 2.16 -12.54
C VAL A 193 11.47 1.05 -13.53
N ALA A 194 12.18 0.00 -13.11
CA ALA A 194 12.54 -1.12 -13.99
C ALA A 194 11.31 -1.87 -14.52
N LEU A 195 10.33 -2.17 -13.66
CA LEU A 195 9.07 -2.81 -14.04
C LEU A 195 8.25 -1.93 -14.99
N ASN A 196 8.20 -0.61 -14.74
CA ASN A 196 7.56 0.33 -15.67
C ASN A 196 8.25 0.35 -17.04
N ILE A 197 9.59 0.30 -17.07
CA ILE A 197 10.36 0.21 -18.32
C ILE A 197 10.04 -1.11 -19.04
N ILE A 198 10.06 -2.25 -18.34
CA ILE A 198 9.73 -3.56 -18.92
C ILE A 198 8.30 -3.59 -19.49
N GLN A 199 7.34 -3.03 -18.75
CA GLN A 199 5.94 -2.92 -19.19
C GLN A 199 5.83 -2.09 -20.48
N LEU A 200 6.55 -0.97 -20.55
CA LEU A 200 6.61 -0.12 -21.74
C LEU A 200 7.21 -0.86 -22.94
N TYR A 201 8.30 -1.60 -22.74
CA TYR A 201 8.90 -2.42 -23.80
C TYR A 201 7.94 -3.50 -24.31
N ARG A 202 7.19 -4.17 -23.43
CA ARG A 202 6.17 -5.15 -23.84
C ARG A 202 5.09 -4.50 -24.72
N GLN A 203 4.56 -3.34 -24.30
CA GLN A 203 3.55 -2.62 -25.08
C GLN A 203 4.06 -2.20 -26.46
N VAL A 204 5.30 -1.70 -26.54
CA VAL A 204 5.91 -1.34 -27.83
C VAL A 204 6.03 -2.57 -28.74
N LEU A 205 6.44 -3.73 -28.21
CA LEU A 205 6.54 -4.96 -28.99
C LEU A 205 5.18 -5.45 -29.49
N GLU A 206 4.13 -5.36 -28.67
CA GLU A 206 2.76 -5.71 -29.07
C GLU A 206 2.26 -4.82 -30.23
N VAL A 207 2.44 -3.50 -30.13
CA VAL A 207 2.07 -2.56 -31.21
C VAL A 207 2.87 -2.85 -32.49
N MET A 208 4.17 -3.11 -32.37
CA MET A 208 5.01 -3.43 -33.53
C MET A 208 4.59 -4.74 -34.21
N ALA A 209 4.18 -5.75 -33.43
CA ALA A 209 3.65 -7.01 -33.96
C ALA A 209 2.33 -6.80 -34.72
N GLU A 210 1.41 -5.98 -34.20
CA GLU A 210 0.17 -5.63 -34.89
C GLU A 210 0.41 -4.88 -36.21
N VAL A 211 1.32 -3.90 -36.19
CA VAL A 211 1.72 -3.15 -37.41
C VAL A 211 2.33 -4.07 -38.46
N TYR A 212 3.14 -5.05 -38.04
CA TYR A 212 3.75 -6.02 -38.95
C TYR A 212 2.69 -6.90 -39.61
N LYS A 213 1.76 -7.44 -38.81
CA LYS A 213 0.65 -8.27 -39.28
C LYS A 213 -0.24 -7.53 -40.29
N MET A 214 -0.59 -6.27 -40.00
CA MET A 214 -1.38 -5.41 -40.91
C MET A 214 -0.69 -5.06 -42.24
N ARG A 215 0.65 -5.18 -42.32
CA ARG A 215 1.41 -4.99 -43.57
C ARG A 215 1.48 -6.27 -44.39
N GLU A 216 1.46 -7.42 -43.74
CA GLU A 216 1.50 -8.74 -44.37
C GLU A 216 0.13 -9.07 -45.01
N ASP A 217 -0.97 -8.73 -44.33
CA ASP A 217 -2.35 -8.89 -44.85
C ASP A 217 -2.69 -7.99 -46.05
N ARG A 218 -1.80 -7.03 -46.41
CA ARG A 218 -1.96 -6.13 -47.57
C ARG A 218 -1.09 -6.51 -48.78
N LYS A 219 -0.31 -7.59 -48.69
CA LYS A 219 0.44 -8.14 -49.82
C LYS A 219 -0.33 -9.29 -50.45
#